data_AF-A0A961JTB2-F1
#
_entry.id   AF-A0A961JTB2-F1
#
_cell.length_a   1.000
_cell.length_b   1.000
_cell.length_c   1.000
_cell.angle_alpha   90.00
_cell.angle_beta   90.00
_cell.angle_gamma   90.00
#
_symmetry.space_group_name_H-M   'P 1'
#
loop_
_entity.id
_entity.type
_entity.pdbx_description
1 polymer ?
#
loop_
_entity_poly.entity_id
_entity_poly.type
_entity_poly.pdbx_seq_one_letter_code
_entity_poly.pdbx_strand_id
1 'polypeptide(L)'
;AIRIIFWDPLFGDFASYTRGQLLIKAGPLVLIAIGLSLGFKAGIWNIGAEGQYIIGAVVGAGVGLAFYPTENRLIFPLMIAAGALGGWAWAMIPALLKTRLGTNEILVSLMLV
;
A
#
# COMPACT_ATOMS: atom_id res chain seq x y z
N ALA A 1 10.90 24.95 -13.50
CA ALA A 1 10.79 23.76 -12.63
C ALA A 1 9.44 23.70 -11.89
N ILE A 2 9.13 24.65 -11.00
CA ILE A 2 7.90 24.62 -10.17
C ILE A 2 6.63 24.47 -11.02
N ARG A 3 6.46 25.27 -12.08
CA ARG A 3 5.32 25.16 -12.99
C ARG A 3 5.19 23.77 -13.62
N ILE A 4 6.29 23.23 -14.13
CA ILE A 4 6.33 21.91 -14.79
C ILE A 4 5.99 20.78 -13.82
N ILE A 5 6.39 20.90 -12.56
CA ILE A 5 6.18 19.84 -11.56
C ILE A 5 4.79 19.94 -10.92
N PHE A 6 4.28 21.14 -10.63
CA PHE A 6 3.07 21.33 -9.82
C PHE A 6 1.86 21.85 -10.59
N TRP A 7 2.04 22.61 -11.67
CA TRP A 7 0.95 23.25 -12.40
C TRP A 7 0.56 22.48 -13.66
N ASP A 8 1.54 22.19 -14.52
CA ASP A 8 1.31 21.59 -15.83
C ASP A 8 0.68 20.17 -15.75
N PRO A 9 0.98 19.31 -14.75
CA PRO A 9 0.31 18.02 -14.59
C PRO A 9 -1.19 18.13 -14.27
N LEU A 10 -1.59 19.24 -13.64
CA LEU A 10 -2.97 19.49 -13.21
C LEU A 10 -3.76 20.29 -14.24
N PHE A 11 -3.13 21.27 -14.90
CA PHE A 11 -3.81 22.29 -15.71
C PHE A 11 -3.20 22.52 -17.10
N GLY A 12 -2.11 21.83 -17.45
CA GLY A 12 -1.48 21.95 -18.77
C GLY A 12 -2.26 21.26 -19.89
N ASP A 13 -1.77 21.39 -21.11
CA ASP A 13 -2.43 20.87 -22.32
C ASP A 13 -2.61 19.34 -22.30
N PHE A 14 -1.71 18.63 -21.60
CA PHE A 14 -1.74 17.16 -21.43
C PHE A 14 -2.39 16.72 -20.11
N ALA A 15 -3.04 17.62 -19.37
CA ALA A 15 -3.56 17.32 -18.03
C ALA A 15 -4.59 16.18 -18.01
N SER A 16 -5.34 15.94 -19.09
CA SER A 16 -6.28 14.82 -19.19
C SER A 16 -5.59 13.46 -18.97
N TYR A 17 -4.39 13.29 -19.54
CA TYR A 17 -3.56 12.09 -19.36
C TYR A 17 -2.81 12.12 -18.02
N THR A 18 -2.19 13.25 -17.68
CA THR A 18 -1.29 13.34 -16.53
C THR A 18 -2.01 13.23 -15.19
N ARG A 19 -3.26 13.71 -15.08
CA ARG A 19 -4.08 13.58 -13.85
C ARG A 19 -4.29 12.12 -13.44
N GLY A 20 -4.59 11.25 -14.41
CA GLY A 20 -4.77 9.82 -14.15
C GLY A 20 -3.49 9.18 -13.62
N GLN A 21 -2.35 9.48 -14.24
CA GLN A 21 -1.03 9.02 -13.80
C GLN A 21 -0.70 9.50 -12.37
N LEU A 22 -1.07 10.74 -12.06
CA LEU A 22 -0.92 11.32 -10.72
C LEU A 22 -1.73 10.53 -9.69
N LEU A 23 -2.99 10.23 -9.99
CA LEU A 23 -3.88 9.47 -9.10
C LEU A 23 -3.45 8.01 -8.95
N ILE A 24 -2.93 7.36 -10.00
CA ILE A 24 -2.42 5.99 -9.92
C ILE A 24 -1.26 5.89 -8.92
N LYS A 25 -0.40 6.92 -8.85
CA LYS A 25 0.71 6.97 -7.89
C LYS A 25 0.29 7.48 -6.51
N ALA A 26 -0.53 8.53 -6.47
CA ALA A 26 -0.95 9.16 -5.22
C ALA A 26 -1.98 8.32 -4.45
N GLY A 27 -2.86 7.60 -5.14
CA GLY A 27 -3.94 6.81 -4.55
C GLY A 27 -3.44 5.82 -3.50
N PRO A 28 -2.49 4.92 -3.84
CA PRO A 28 -1.89 4.00 -2.87
C PRO A 28 -1.24 4.71 -1.68
N LEU A 29 -0.50 5.80 -1.93
CA LEU A 29 0.18 6.56 -0.87
C LEU A 29 -0.82 7.20 0.11
N VAL A 30 -1.93 7.75 -0.40
CA VAL A 30 -3.01 8.31 0.42
C VAL A 30 -3.69 7.23 1.26
N LEU A 31 -3.96 6.05 0.68
CA LEU A 31 -4.53 4.92 1.42
C LEU A 31 -3.61 4.44 2.56
N ILE A 32 -2.30 4.35 2.30
CA ILE A 32 -1.30 4.02 3.32
C ILE A 32 -1.31 5.07 4.43
N ALA A 33 -1.30 6.37 4.09
CA ALA A 33 -1.32 7.45 5.05
C ALA A 33 -2.57 7.42 5.95
N ILE A 34 -3.74 7.15 5.36
CA ILE A 34 -5.00 7.00 6.11
C ILE A 34 -4.92 5.81 7.06
N GLY A 35 -4.45 4.64 6.61
CA GLY A 35 -4.29 3.46 7.46
C GLY A 35 -3.34 3.69 8.63
N LEU A 36 -2.16 4.27 8.36
CA LEU A 36 -1.16 4.59 9.38
C LEU A 36 -1.65 5.62 10.39
N SER A 37 -2.48 6.59 9.96
CA SER A 37 -3.03 7.61 10.87
C SER A 37 -3.82 7.00 12.04
N LEU A 38 -4.46 5.84 11.84
CA LEU A 38 -5.16 5.11 12.88
C LEU A 38 -4.16 4.44 13.85
N GLY A 39 -3.08 3.86 13.34
CA GLY A 39 -2.02 3.26 14.15
C GLY A 39 -1.28 4.29 15.00
N PHE A 40 -0.97 5.46 14.44
CA PHE A 40 -0.33 6.56 15.16
C PHE A 40 -1.20 7.10 16.30
N LYS A 41 -2.53 7.10 16.16
CA LYS A 41 -3.45 7.43 17.26
C LYS A 41 -3.36 6.44 18.42
N ALA A 42 -3.00 5.18 18.17
CA ALA A 42 -2.78 4.17 19.19
C ALA A 42 -1.33 4.18 19.74
N GLY A 43 -0.48 5.14 19.33
CA GLY A 43 0.92 5.21 19.71
C GLY A 43 1.82 4.17 19.03
N ILE A 44 1.32 3.50 17.99
CA ILE A 44 2.07 2.49 17.23
C ILE A 44 2.66 3.14 15.99
N TRP A 45 4.00 3.21 15.93
CA TRP A 45 4.71 3.85 14.85
C TRP A 45 5.29 2.82 13.88
N ASN A 46 4.57 2.58 12.77
CA ASN A 46 4.97 1.63 11.73
C ASN A 46 5.58 2.35 10.52
N ILE A 47 6.87 2.12 10.25
CA ILE A 47 7.57 2.67 9.08
C ILE A 47 7.55 1.68 7.89
N GLY A 48 7.43 0.38 8.17
CA GLY A 48 7.43 -0.71 7.17
C GLY A 48 6.16 -0.86 6.34
N ALA A 49 5.38 0.22 6.17
CA ALA A 49 4.15 0.18 5.37
C ALA A 49 4.42 -0.01 3.87
N GLU A 50 5.61 0.38 3.40
CA GLU A 50 6.05 0.13 2.02
C GLU A 50 6.12 -1.38 1.72
N GLY A 51 6.75 -2.17 2.60
CA GLY A 51 6.77 -3.62 2.47
C GLY A 51 5.38 -4.25 2.53
N GLN A 52 4.48 -3.74 3.38
CA GLN A 52 3.08 -4.20 3.43
C GLN A 52 2.35 -3.95 2.10
N TYR A 53 2.58 -2.78 1.49
CA TYR A 53 2.02 -2.44 0.19
C TYR A 53 2.55 -3.38 -0.91
N ILE A 54 3.86 -3.63 -0.95
CA ILE A 54 4.48 -4.52 -1.94
C ILE A 54 3.94 -5.95 -1.80
N ILE A 55 3.94 -6.51 -0.59
CA ILE A 55 3.47 -7.87 -0.36
C ILE A 55 1.96 -7.99 -0.63
N GLY A 56 1.17 -6.99 -0.23
CA GLY A 56 -0.25 -6.94 -0.57
C GLY A 56 -0.49 -6.92 -2.08
N ALA A 57 0.30 -6.14 -2.82
CA ALA A 57 0.22 -6.10 -4.28
C ALA A 57 0.60 -7.44 -4.92
N VAL A 58 1.66 -8.11 -4.45
CA VAL A 58 2.10 -9.42 -4.93
C VAL A 58 1.02 -10.48 -4.69
N VAL A 59 0.47 -10.55 -3.48
CA VAL A 59 -0.56 -11.54 -3.13
C VAL A 59 -1.85 -11.29 -3.93
N GLY A 60 -2.30 -10.03 -4.02
CA GLY A 60 -3.48 -9.67 -4.81
C GLY A 60 -3.32 -9.96 -6.30
N ALA A 61 -2.16 -9.61 -6.90
CA ALA A 61 -1.86 -9.94 -8.29
C ALA A 61 -1.73 -11.45 -8.52
N GLY A 62 -1.16 -12.18 -7.56
CA GLY A 62 -1.05 -13.63 -7.58
C GLY A 62 -2.40 -14.33 -7.69
N VAL A 63 -3.43 -13.81 -7.01
CA VAL A 63 -4.81 -14.29 -7.17
C VAL A 63 -5.32 -14.07 -8.59
N GLY A 64 -5.13 -12.88 -9.16
CA GLY A 64 -5.55 -12.60 -10.53
C GLY A 64 -4.90 -13.55 -11.55
N LEU A 65 -3.61 -13.83 -11.36
CA LEU A 65 -2.85 -14.80 -12.16
C LEU A 65 -3.33 -16.24 -11.97
N ALA A 66 -3.64 -16.64 -10.73
CA ALA A 66 -4.08 -18.01 -10.43
C ALA A 66 -5.43 -18.38 -11.07
N PHE A 67 -6.30 -17.39 -11.32
CA PHE A 67 -7.60 -17.59 -11.97
C PHE A 67 -7.61 -17.27 -13.46
N TYR A 68 -6.50 -16.81 -14.05
CA TYR A 68 -6.41 -16.54 -15.48
C TYR A 68 -6.64 -17.83 -16.31
N PRO A 69 -7.43 -17.80 -17.41
CA PRO A 69 -8.05 -16.66 -18.09
C PRO A 69 -9.52 -16.39 -17.70
N THR A 70 -9.97 -16.85 -16.53
CA THR A 70 -11.37 -16.75 -16.11
C THR A 70 -11.80 -15.28 -15.97
N GLU A 71 -12.95 -14.91 -16.55
CA GLU A 71 -13.48 -13.53 -16.52
C GLU A 71 -14.50 -13.30 -15.38
N ASN A 72 -14.42 -14.07 -14.30
CA ASN A 72 -15.39 -13.97 -13.22
C ASN A 72 -15.22 -12.65 -12.46
N ARG A 73 -16.31 -11.87 -12.36
CA ARG A 73 -16.36 -10.58 -11.64
C ARG A 73 -15.96 -10.69 -10.16
N LEU A 74 -16.07 -11.89 -9.56
CA LEU A 74 -15.67 -12.15 -8.17
C LEU A 74 -14.15 -12.17 -7.95
N ILE A 75 -13.35 -12.28 -9.01
CA ILE A 75 -11.89 -12.27 -8.92
C ILE A 75 -11.41 -10.94 -8.35
N PHE A 76 -11.98 -9.81 -8.76
CA PHE A 76 -11.53 -8.49 -8.31
C PHE A 76 -11.73 -8.27 -6.79
N PRO A 77 -12.91 -8.53 -6.19
CA PRO A 77 -13.05 -8.53 -4.74
C PRO A 77 -12.11 -9.51 -4.03
N LEU A 78 -11.87 -10.69 -4.62
CA LEU A 78 -10.96 -11.68 -4.05
C LEU A 78 -9.50 -11.18 -4.05
N MET A 79 -9.06 -10.51 -5.10
CA MET A 79 -7.74 -9.88 -5.17
C MET A 79 -7.56 -8.81 -4.08
N ILE A 80 -8.59 -8.00 -3.84
CA ILE A 80 -8.57 -6.99 -2.76
C ILE A 80 -8.44 -7.67 -1.40
N ALA A 81 -9.27 -8.68 -1.13
CA ALA A 81 -9.24 -9.42 0.13
C ALA A 81 -7.88 -10.11 0.36
N ALA A 82 -7.36 -10.78 -0.67
CA ALA A 82 -6.08 -11.45 -0.62
C ALA A 82 -4.92 -10.47 -0.40
N GLY A 83 -4.91 -9.33 -1.09
CA GLY A 83 -3.92 -8.29 -0.89
C GLY A 83 -3.96 -7.69 0.53
N ALA A 84 -5.16 -7.46 1.07
CA ALA A 84 -5.33 -7.02 2.45
C ALA A 84 -4.78 -8.05 3.45
N LEU A 85 -5.05 -9.34 3.24
CA LEU A 85 -4.50 -10.43 4.06
C LEU A 85 -2.97 -10.53 3.94
N GLY A 86 -2.42 -10.33 2.74
CA GLY A 86 -0.97 -10.32 2.51
C GLY A 86 -0.27 -9.19 3.27
N GLY A 87 -0.80 -7.97 3.16
CA GLY A 87 -0.28 -6.82 3.92
C GLY A 87 -0.42 -6.99 5.43
N TRP A 88 -1.56 -7.53 5.89
CA TRP A 88 -1.77 -7.87 7.30
C TRP A 88 -0.76 -8.91 7.80
N ALA A 89 -0.54 -9.98 7.05
CA ALA A 89 0.43 -11.01 7.40
C ALA A 89 1.86 -10.45 7.48
N TRP A 90 2.24 -9.53 6.60
CA TRP A 90 3.53 -8.83 6.68
C TRP A 90 3.63 -7.94 7.93
N ALA A 91 2.56 -7.21 8.26
CA ALA A 91 2.48 -6.39 9.46
C ALA A 91 2.54 -7.19 10.77
N MET A 92 2.20 -8.48 10.74
CA MET A 92 2.29 -9.35 11.91
C MET A 92 3.73 -9.60 12.36
N ILE A 93 4.72 -9.51 11.47
CA ILE A 93 6.13 -9.71 11.82
C ILE A 93 6.58 -8.72 12.93
N PRO A 94 6.52 -7.38 12.73
CA PRO A 94 6.91 -6.44 13.77
C PRO A 94 5.96 -6.47 14.98
N ALA A 95 4.67 -6.75 14.76
CA ALA A 95 3.70 -6.84 15.86
C ALA A 95 4.00 -8.02 16.82
N LEU A 96 4.33 -9.19 16.28
CA LEU A 96 4.69 -10.37 17.07
C LEU A 96 6.03 -10.17 17.79
N LEU A 97 7.02 -9.60 17.11
CA LEU A 97 8.33 -9.33 17.72
C LEU A 97 8.21 -8.31 18.86
N LYS A 98 7.43 -7.24 18.70
CA LYS A 98 7.14 -6.31 19.80
C LYS A 98 6.41 -6.99 20.96
N THR A 99 5.33 -7.72 20.69
CA THR A 99 4.48 -8.29 21.75
C THR A 99 5.14 -9.45 22.50
N ARG A 100 5.98 -10.25 21.84
CA ARG A 100 6.64 -11.40 22.47
C ARG A 100 8.05 -11.13 22.97
N LEU A 101 8.81 -10.29 22.26
CA LEU A 101 10.24 -10.06 22.54
C LEU A 101 10.51 -8.64 23.07
N GLY A 102 9.49 -7.77 23.16
CA GLY A 102 9.67 -6.40 23.64
C GLY A 102 10.52 -5.52 22.73
N THR A 103 10.70 -5.90 21.46
CA THR A 103 11.53 -5.14 20.51
C THR A 103 10.87 -3.82 20.13
N ASN A 104 11.70 -2.85 19.75
CA ASN A 104 11.21 -1.59 19.20
C ASN A 104 10.58 -1.80 17.81
N GLU A 105 9.26 -1.62 17.71
CA GLU A 105 8.51 -1.76 16.46
C GLU A 105 8.95 -0.81 15.35
N ILE A 106 9.48 0.36 15.70
CA ILE A 106 9.96 1.34 14.71
C ILE A 106 11.15 0.76 13.97
N LEU A 107 12.11 0.20 14.70
CA LEU A 107 13.33 -0.37 14.11
C LEU A 107 13.01 -1.64 13.32
N VAL A 108 12.18 -2.53 13.87
CA VAL A 108 11.83 -3.78 13.19
C VAL A 108 11.02 -3.49 11.93
N SER A 109 10.06 -2.56 11.98
CA SER A 109 9.28 -2.20 10.79
C SER A 109 10.11 -1.49 9.73
N LEU A 110 11.10 -0.68 10.12
CA LEU A 110 12.05 -0.06 9.18
C LEU A 110 12.87 -1.10 8.40
N MET A 111 13.22 -2.23 9.02
CA MET A 111 13.97 -3.32 8.36
C MET A 111 13.10 -4.15 7.40
N LEU A 112 11.79 -3.91 7.36
CA LEU A 112 10.82 -4.62 6.51
C LEU A 112 10.32 -3.79 5.33
N VAL A 113 10.97 -2.64 5.09
CA VAL A 113 10.83 -1.83 3.88
C VAL A 113 11.50 -2.53 2.70
#